data_AF-A0A1Y2NYQ0-F1
#
_entry.id   AF-A0A1Y2NYQ0-F1
#
_cell.length_a   1.000
_cell.length_b   1.000
_cell.length_c   1.000
_cell.angle_alpha   90.00
_cell.angle_beta   90.00
_cell.angle_gamma   90.00
#
_symmetry.space_group_name_H-M   'P 1'
#
loop_
_entity.id
_entity.type
_entity.pdbx_description
1 polymer ?
#
loop_
_entity_poly.entity_id
_entity_poly.type
_entity_poly.pdbx_seq_one_letter_code
_entity_poly.pdbx_strand_id
1 'polypeptide(L)'
;MGTFVASPVVALPLCVSGVDLPLTGLLFLALVYAARRRPVAAGLALAAACSLKWTAWPAVAVAVALLAHRGGAGAAVRAGAVAVGGTVAVVLPSAVLAPGPLVAQVFAFPTGRGPWETPAASPLPGRLLADLGAGGWYAAVALLATGGLAVAVSLLVRPPSGLVPAADRLAAGLCAAFLLAPAGRFGYLALPVALAVLARLAADRGTAGPTHGTGVPTPPRPRTVPSPACRTP
;
A
#
# COMPACT_ATOMS: atom_id res chain seq x y z
N MET A 1 1.00 16.42 -7.18
CA MET A 1 1.30 16.20 -5.75
C MET A 1 0.77 17.34 -4.89
N GLY A 2 1.13 18.61 -5.16
CA GLY A 2 0.65 19.77 -4.40
C GLY A 2 -0.88 19.84 -4.26
N THR A 3 -1.64 19.65 -5.34
CA THR A 3 -3.11 19.71 -5.32
C THR A 3 -3.77 18.58 -4.53
N PHE A 4 -3.14 17.40 -4.45
CA PHE A 4 -3.65 16.26 -3.69
C PHE A 4 -3.42 16.44 -2.19
N VAL A 5 -2.22 16.86 -1.81
CA VAL A 5 -1.85 17.11 -0.41
C VAL A 5 -2.54 18.37 0.13
N ALA A 6 -2.81 19.36 -0.72
CA ALA A 6 -3.53 20.59 -0.34
C ALA A 6 -5.07 20.41 -0.25
N SER A 7 -5.62 19.27 -0.67
CA SER A 7 -7.05 19.02 -0.51
C SER A 7 -7.38 18.90 0.97
N PRO A 8 -8.36 19.66 1.51
CA PRO A 8 -8.72 19.61 2.94
C PRO A 8 -9.07 18.19 3.42
N VAL A 9 -9.66 17.39 2.53
CA VAL A 9 -10.06 15.99 2.78
C VAL A 9 -8.85 15.07 3.01
N VAL A 10 -7.70 15.42 2.44
CA VAL A 10 -6.44 14.65 2.55
C VAL A 10 -5.53 15.29 3.59
N ALA A 11 -5.39 16.61 3.58
CA ALA A 11 -4.56 17.38 4.51
C ALA A 11 -4.98 17.16 5.98
N LEU A 12 -6.28 17.19 6.29
CA LEU A 12 -6.75 17.09 7.66
C LEU A 12 -6.44 15.70 8.28
N PRO A 13 -6.76 14.55 7.64
CA PRO A 13 -6.31 13.25 8.15
C PRO A 13 -4.80 13.13 8.24
N LEU A 14 -4.05 13.71 7.29
CA LEU A 14 -2.59 13.67 7.30
C LEU A 14 -1.99 14.46 8.49
N CYS A 15 -2.55 15.63 8.82
CA CYS A 15 -2.08 16.45 9.94
C CYS A 15 -2.49 15.90 11.31
N VAL A 16 -3.59 15.15 11.39
CA VAL A 16 -4.16 14.68 12.67
C VAL A 16 -3.84 13.21 12.96
N SER A 17 -3.49 12.41 11.96
CA SER A 17 -3.24 10.96 12.14
C SER A 17 -1.75 10.63 12.17
N GLY A 18 -1.16 10.67 13.36
CA GLY A 18 0.28 10.42 13.55
C GLY A 18 0.80 9.10 12.97
N VAL A 19 0.02 8.02 13.03
CA VAL A 19 0.45 6.68 12.56
C VAL A 19 0.06 6.36 11.11
N ASP A 20 -0.88 7.08 10.51
CA ASP A 20 -1.42 6.72 9.20
C ASP A 20 -0.47 7.13 8.05
N LEU A 21 0.31 8.22 8.21
CA LEU A 21 1.39 8.59 7.27
C LEU A 21 2.51 7.54 7.19
N PRO A 22 3.19 7.19 8.31
CA PRO A 22 4.27 6.22 8.26
C PRO A 22 3.76 4.86 7.78
N LEU A 23 2.54 4.47 8.16
CA LEU A 23 1.90 3.27 7.64
C LEU A 23 1.75 3.33 6.11
N THR A 24 1.19 4.41 5.56
CA THR A 24 1.02 4.58 4.12
C THR A 24 2.36 4.51 3.38
N GLY A 25 3.39 5.16 3.94
CA GLY A 25 4.76 5.13 3.41
C GLY A 25 5.34 3.71 3.41
N LEU A 26 5.20 2.96 4.50
CA LEU A 26 5.68 1.58 4.60
C LEU A 26 4.95 0.63 3.66
N LEU A 27 3.63 0.77 3.52
CA LEU A 27 2.83 -0.02 2.58
C LEU A 27 3.26 0.26 1.13
N PHE A 28 3.42 1.53 0.78
CA PHE A 28 3.92 1.92 -0.54
C PHE A 28 5.34 1.36 -0.78
N LEU A 29 6.23 1.51 0.19
CA LEU A 29 7.61 1.01 0.12
C LEU A 29 7.65 -0.53 -0.05
N ALA A 30 6.82 -1.25 0.69
CA ALA A 30 6.68 -2.70 0.57
C ALA A 30 6.27 -3.11 -0.86
N LEU A 31 5.27 -2.45 -1.44
CA LEU A 31 4.85 -2.72 -2.81
C LEU A 31 5.93 -2.38 -3.84
N VAL A 32 6.68 -1.31 -3.64
CA VAL A 32 7.83 -0.95 -4.50
C VAL A 32 8.92 -2.03 -4.43
N TYR A 33 9.30 -2.48 -3.23
CA TYR A 33 10.28 -3.56 -3.09
C TYR A 33 9.77 -4.88 -3.68
N ALA A 34 8.49 -5.21 -3.49
CA ALA A 34 7.88 -6.38 -4.08
C ALA A 34 7.91 -6.30 -5.63
N ALA A 35 7.54 -5.15 -6.22
CA ALA A 35 7.59 -4.93 -7.65
C ALA A 35 9.02 -5.04 -8.22
N ARG A 36 10.02 -4.61 -7.43
CA ARG A 36 11.46 -4.72 -7.72
C ARG A 36 12.07 -6.09 -7.36
N ARG A 37 11.27 -7.09 -6.98
CA ARG A 37 11.71 -8.45 -6.61
C ARG A 37 12.74 -8.47 -5.47
N ARG A 38 12.60 -7.59 -4.48
CA ARG A 38 13.43 -7.55 -3.26
C ARG A 38 12.64 -8.12 -2.06
N PRO A 39 12.53 -9.46 -1.93
CA PRO A 39 11.58 -10.08 -0.99
C PRO A 39 11.87 -9.75 0.47
N VAL A 40 13.14 -9.71 0.88
CA VAL A 40 13.51 -9.40 2.29
C VAL A 40 13.17 -7.96 2.64
N ALA A 41 13.51 -7.00 1.77
CA ALA A 41 13.19 -5.59 2.01
C ALA A 41 11.67 -5.34 2.02
N ALA A 42 10.92 -6.01 1.14
CA ALA A 42 9.46 -5.98 1.16
C ALA A 42 8.91 -6.55 2.48
N GLY A 43 9.43 -7.70 2.92
CA GLY A 43 9.06 -8.33 4.18
C GLY A 43 9.35 -7.44 5.39
N LEU A 44 10.50 -6.77 5.45
CA LEU A 44 10.84 -5.85 6.55
C LEU A 44 9.92 -4.63 6.60
N ALA A 45 9.60 -4.04 5.44
CA ALA A 45 8.65 -2.93 5.37
C ALA A 45 7.24 -3.37 5.83
N LEU A 46 6.81 -4.58 5.45
CA LEU A 46 5.55 -5.18 5.91
C LEU A 46 5.57 -5.51 7.40
N ALA A 47 6.69 -5.99 7.94
CA ALA A 47 6.85 -6.29 9.36
C ALA A 47 6.65 -5.02 10.19
N ALA A 48 7.28 -3.92 9.79
CA ALA A 48 7.09 -2.61 10.43
C ALA A 48 5.64 -2.13 10.31
N ALA A 49 5.03 -2.23 9.13
CA ALA A 49 3.63 -1.83 8.90
C ALA A 49 2.64 -2.62 9.76
N CYS A 50 2.78 -3.95 9.80
CA CYS A 50 1.88 -4.82 10.57
C CYS A 50 2.08 -4.68 12.08
N SER A 51 3.30 -4.33 12.53
CA SER A 51 3.57 -4.02 13.93
C SER A 51 2.96 -2.69 14.37
N LEU A 52 2.91 -1.70 13.46
CA LEU A 52 2.24 -0.42 13.73
C LEU A 52 0.72 -0.55 13.77
N LYS A 53 0.16 -1.30 12.82
CA LYS A 53 -1.30 -1.41 12.69
C LYS A 53 -1.68 -2.75 12.08
N TRP A 54 -2.49 -3.52 12.81
CA TRP A 54 -2.98 -4.82 12.36
C TRP A 54 -3.79 -4.72 11.06
N THR A 55 -4.40 -3.59 10.74
CA THR A 55 -5.10 -3.41 9.45
C THR A 55 -4.18 -3.42 8.23
N ALA A 56 -2.84 -3.51 8.40
CA ALA A 56 -1.86 -3.64 7.33
C ALA A 56 -1.75 -5.06 6.75
N TRP A 57 -2.23 -6.09 7.46
CA TRP A 57 -2.11 -7.50 7.04
C TRP A 57 -2.56 -7.81 5.60
N PRO A 58 -3.61 -7.17 5.02
CA PRO A 58 -3.98 -7.36 3.61
C PRO A 58 -2.83 -7.05 2.63
N ALA A 59 -1.93 -6.14 2.98
CA ALA A 59 -0.76 -5.80 2.16
C ALA A 59 0.23 -6.97 2.05
N VAL A 60 0.33 -7.82 3.07
CA VAL A 60 1.15 -9.04 3.03
C VAL A 60 0.63 -9.96 1.93
N ALA A 61 -0.68 -10.22 1.88
CA ALA A 61 -1.27 -11.06 0.84
C ALA A 61 -1.01 -10.50 -0.57
N VAL A 62 -1.19 -9.19 -0.77
CA VAL A 62 -0.95 -8.54 -2.06
C VAL A 62 0.53 -8.61 -2.47
N ALA A 63 1.45 -8.30 -1.56
CA ALA A 63 2.89 -8.33 -1.84
C ALA A 63 3.40 -9.76 -2.10
N VAL A 64 2.91 -10.74 -1.35
CA VAL A 64 3.22 -12.17 -1.54
C VAL A 64 2.69 -12.64 -2.90
N ALA A 65 1.46 -12.28 -3.29
CA ALA A 65 0.91 -12.62 -4.60
C ALA A 65 1.71 -11.98 -5.75
N LEU A 66 2.09 -10.70 -5.61
CA LEU A 66 2.95 -10.00 -6.57
C LEU A 66 4.32 -10.69 -6.72
N LEU A 67 4.94 -11.05 -5.61
CA LEU A 67 6.25 -11.73 -5.59
C LEU A 67 6.16 -13.16 -6.11
N ALA A 68 5.09 -13.90 -5.80
CA ALA A 68 4.87 -15.23 -6.34
C ALA A 68 4.79 -15.19 -7.87
N HIS A 69 4.02 -14.25 -8.41
CA HIS A 69 3.85 -14.08 -9.84
C HIS A 69 5.10 -13.55 -10.56
N ARG A 70 5.81 -12.59 -9.96
CA ARG A 70 6.97 -11.96 -10.63
C ARG A 70 8.30 -12.61 -10.32
N GLY A 71 8.48 -13.19 -9.13
CA GLY A 71 9.76 -13.67 -8.60
C GLY A 71 9.74 -15.12 -8.14
N GLY A 72 8.61 -15.83 -8.29
CA GLY A 72 8.45 -17.24 -7.94
C GLY A 72 8.13 -17.48 -6.47
N ALA A 73 7.75 -18.73 -6.16
CA ALA A 73 7.31 -19.16 -4.84
C ALA A 73 8.36 -18.89 -3.74
N GLY A 74 9.64 -19.11 -4.02
CA GLY A 74 10.71 -18.86 -3.05
C GLY A 74 10.81 -17.39 -2.60
N ALA A 75 10.61 -16.43 -3.52
CA ALA A 75 10.60 -15.02 -3.17
C ALA A 75 9.36 -14.66 -2.32
N ALA A 76 8.21 -15.24 -2.65
CA ALA A 76 6.97 -15.07 -1.93
C ALA A 76 7.07 -15.60 -0.49
N VAL A 77 7.57 -16.83 -0.31
CA VAL A 77 7.80 -17.45 1.00
C VAL A 77 8.78 -16.64 1.83
N ARG A 78 9.90 -16.20 1.24
CA ARG A 78 10.89 -15.36 1.95
C ARG A 78 10.28 -14.05 2.44
N ALA A 79 9.53 -13.35 1.58
CA ALA A 79 8.89 -12.10 1.98
C ALA A 79 7.83 -12.30 3.07
N GLY A 80 7.00 -13.33 2.93
CA GLY A 80 6.01 -13.71 3.93
C GLY A 80 6.64 -14.08 5.28
N ALA A 81 7.69 -14.90 5.26
CA ALA A 81 8.41 -15.31 6.46
C ALA A 81 9.06 -14.13 7.18
N VAL A 82 9.70 -13.21 6.44
CA VAL A 82 10.30 -12.00 7.02
C VAL A 82 9.22 -11.07 7.58
N ALA A 83 8.10 -10.90 6.88
CA ALA A 83 6.99 -10.07 7.36
C ALA A 83 6.40 -10.63 8.67
N VAL A 84 5.99 -11.90 8.66
CA VAL A 84 5.38 -12.58 9.82
C VAL A 84 6.37 -12.67 10.97
N GLY A 85 7.58 -13.17 10.71
CA GLY A 85 8.62 -13.34 11.73
C GLY A 85 9.04 -12.00 12.34
N GLY A 86 9.18 -10.95 11.52
CA GLY A 86 9.51 -9.61 11.98
C GLY A 86 8.39 -9.01 12.85
N THR A 87 7.12 -9.12 12.44
CA THR A 87 6.00 -8.66 13.26
C THR A 87 5.90 -9.43 14.57
N VAL A 88 6.04 -10.76 14.54
CA VAL A 88 6.04 -11.57 15.76
C VAL A 88 7.18 -11.15 16.68
N ALA A 89 8.41 -10.97 16.17
CA ALA A 89 9.54 -10.55 16.97
C ALA A 89 9.31 -9.21 17.69
N VAL A 90 8.61 -8.26 17.06
CA VAL A 90 8.28 -6.95 17.65
C VAL A 90 7.13 -7.03 18.66
N VAL A 91 6.09 -7.82 18.36
CA VAL A 91 4.86 -7.84 19.16
C VAL A 91 4.92 -8.85 20.32
N LEU A 92 5.68 -9.93 20.16
CA LEU A 92 5.76 -11.03 21.13
C LEU A 92 6.15 -10.60 22.55
N PRO A 93 7.14 -9.69 22.76
CA PRO A 93 7.48 -9.23 24.11
C PRO A 93 6.28 -8.62 24.83
N SER A 94 5.52 -7.75 24.15
CA SER A 94 4.31 -7.14 24.71
C SER A 94 3.20 -8.16 24.94
N ALA A 95 3.05 -9.13 24.03
CA ALA A 95 2.05 -10.19 24.17
C ALA A 95 2.33 -11.12 25.37
N VAL A 96 3.60 -11.37 25.69
CA VAL A 96 4.00 -12.21 26.82
C VAL A 96 4.00 -11.44 28.14
N LEU A 97 4.54 -10.22 28.14
CA LEU A 97 4.72 -9.43 29.37
C LEU A 97 3.43 -8.70 29.80
N ALA A 98 2.55 -8.35 28.85
CA ALA A 98 1.35 -7.56 29.10
C ALA A 98 0.16 -7.96 28.17
N PRO A 99 -0.30 -9.22 28.21
CA PRO A 99 -1.37 -9.70 27.32
C PRO A 99 -2.69 -8.95 27.50
N GLY A 100 -3.10 -8.66 28.73
CA GLY A 100 -4.34 -7.94 29.03
C GLY A 100 -4.38 -6.53 28.44
N PRO A 101 -3.39 -5.67 28.73
CA PRO A 101 -3.26 -4.35 28.10
C PRO A 101 -3.20 -4.42 26.58
N LEU A 102 -2.49 -5.39 26.01
CA LEU A 102 -2.43 -5.58 24.56
C LEU A 102 -3.82 -5.85 23.97
N VAL A 103 -4.58 -6.78 24.56
CA VAL A 103 -5.94 -7.08 24.08
C VAL A 103 -6.86 -5.88 24.24
N ALA A 104 -6.76 -5.16 25.36
CA ALA A 104 -7.55 -3.96 25.62
C ALA A 104 -7.29 -2.87 24.56
N GLN A 105 -6.04 -2.63 24.20
CA GLN A 105 -5.65 -1.57 23.26
C GLN A 105 -5.84 -1.96 21.79
N VAL A 106 -5.48 -3.19 21.42
CA VAL A 106 -5.48 -3.62 20.01
C VAL A 106 -6.86 -4.07 19.54
N PHE A 107 -7.66 -4.70 20.41
CA PHE A 107 -8.94 -5.30 20.03
C PHE A 107 -10.13 -4.66 20.73
N ALA A 108 -10.10 -4.50 22.06
CA ALA A 108 -11.26 -4.02 22.79
C ALA A 108 -11.55 -2.55 22.49
N PHE A 109 -10.52 -1.68 22.51
CA PHE A 109 -10.67 -0.26 22.22
C PHE A 109 -11.25 -0.04 20.81
N PRO A 110 -10.66 -0.51 19.69
CA PRO A 110 -11.20 -0.20 18.36
C PRO A 110 -12.58 -0.78 18.09
N THR A 111 -12.99 -1.83 18.81
CA THR A 111 -14.32 -2.43 18.67
C THR A 111 -15.37 -1.82 19.60
N GLY A 112 -15.03 -0.76 20.34
CA GLY A 112 -15.95 -0.12 21.30
C GLY A 112 -16.27 -0.99 22.51
N ARG A 113 -15.48 -2.04 22.78
CA ARG A 113 -15.61 -2.93 23.94
C ARG A 113 -14.72 -2.51 25.11
N GLY A 114 -13.98 -1.42 24.96
CA GLY A 114 -13.18 -0.82 26.03
C GLY A 114 -13.98 0.17 26.87
N PRO A 115 -13.43 0.62 28.01
CA PRO A 115 -14.07 1.58 28.91
C PRO A 115 -14.09 3.03 28.35
N TRP A 116 -13.45 3.27 27.20
CA TRP A 116 -13.32 4.59 26.58
C TRP A 116 -14.06 4.61 25.24
N GLU A 117 -14.83 5.67 25.00
CA GLU A 117 -15.49 5.88 23.72
C GLU A 117 -14.47 6.10 22.60
N THR A 118 -14.65 5.40 21.50
CA THR A 118 -13.81 5.59 20.32
C THR A 118 -14.33 6.73 19.45
N PRO A 119 -13.44 7.59 18.90
CA PRO A 119 -13.81 8.55 17.86
C PRO A 119 -14.28 7.91 16.53
N ALA A 120 -14.23 6.58 16.40
CA ALA A 120 -14.54 5.83 15.20
C ALA A 120 -16.05 5.54 15.06
N ALA A 121 -16.83 6.60 14.90
CA ALA A 121 -18.29 6.54 14.75
C ALA A 121 -18.77 7.25 13.47
N SER A 122 -17.96 7.26 12.41
CA SER A 122 -18.41 7.85 11.14
C SER A 122 -19.59 7.05 10.57
N PRO A 123 -20.60 7.70 9.96
CA PRO A 123 -21.80 7.05 9.39
C PRO A 123 -21.45 6.35 8.06
N LEU A 124 -20.55 5.36 8.13
CA LEU A 124 -20.14 4.54 6.99
C LEU A 124 -21.12 3.37 6.82
N PRO A 125 -21.24 2.79 5.60
CA PRO A 125 -22.22 1.74 5.32
C PRO A 125 -22.20 0.57 6.32
N GLY A 126 -21.01 0.09 6.70
CA GLY A 126 -20.86 -0.98 7.69
C GLY A 126 -21.31 -0.58 9.10
N ARG A 127 -21.10 0.68 9.48
CA ARG A 127 -21.59 1.22 10.75
C ARG A 127 -23.10 1.35 10.76
N LEU A 128 -23.67 1.91 9.69
CA LEU A 128 -25.11 2.08 9.53
C LEU A 128 -25.84 0.72 9.55
N LEU A 129 -25.24 -0.31 8.93
CA LEU A 129 -25.74 -1.68 9.05
C LEU A 129 -25.65 -2.19 10.49
N ALA A 130 -24.52 -1.98 11.16
CA ALA A 130 -24.34 -2.42 12.55
C ALA A 130 -25.31 -1.75 13.53
N ASP A 131 -25.69 -0.49 13.29
CA ASP A 131 -26.64 0.25 14.11
C ASP A 131 -28.09 -0.28 14.00
N LEU A 132 -28.39 -1.16 13.03
CA LEU A 132 -29.69 -1.88 12.94
C LEU A 132 -29.85 -2.99 14.01
N GLY A 133 -28.86 -3.18 14.88
CA GLY A 133 -28.83 -4.20 15.92
C GLY A 133 -27.99 -5.42 15.55
N ALA A 134 -28.11 -6.50 16.32
CA ALA A 134 -27.24 -7.68 16.20
C ALA A 134 -27.21 -8.29 14.78
N GLY A 135 -28.37 -8.41 14.14
CA GLY A 135 -28.48 -8.94 12.77
C GLY A 135 -27.72 -8.08 11.75
N GLY A 136 -27.85 -6.75 11.86
CA GLY A 136 -27.13 -5.81 11.00
C GLY A 136 -25.62 -5.82 11.23
N TRP A 137 -25.18 -6.01 12.48
CA TRP A 137 -23.76 -6.21 12.80
C TRP A 137 -23.19 -7.47 12.13
N TYR A 138 -23.90 -8.60 12.23
CA TYR A 138 -23.49 -9.83 11.55
C TYR A 138 -23.47 -9.68 10.03
N ALA A 139 -24.44 -8.97 9.46
CA ALA A 139 -24.47 -8.67 8.03
C ALA A 139 -23.25 -7.83 7.60
N ALA A 140 -22.91 -6.78 8.35
CA ALA A 140 -21.73 -5.95 8.08
C ALA A 140 -20.43 -6.78 8.14
N VAL A 141 -20.28 -7.65 9.13
CA VAL A 141 -19.13 -8.56 9.25
C VAL A 141 -19.10 -9.58 8.10
N ALA A 142 -20.25 -10.13 7.69
CA ALA A 142 -20.32 -11.05 6.56
C ALA A 142 -19.94 -10.36 5.24
N LEU A 143 -20.39 -9.12 5.01
CA LEU A 143 -19.99 -8.31 3.85
C LEU A 143 -18.49 -8.00 3.88
N LEU A 144 -17.94 -7.65 5.04
CA LEU A 144 -16.51 -7.45 5.19
C LEU A 144 -15.71 -8.72 4.87
N ALA A 145 -16.13 -9.87 5.39
CA ALA A 145 -15.48 -11.16 5.15
C ALA A 145 -15.55 -11.58 3.68
N THR A 146 -16.72 -11.43 3.05
CA THR A 146 -16.91 -11.72 1.61
C THR A 146 -16.10 -10.78 0.74
N GLY A 147 -16.01 -9.49 1.08
CA GLY A 147 -15.13 -8.53 0.40
C GLY A 147 -13.66 -8.90 0.52
N GLY A 148 -13.20 -9.28 1.72
CA GLY A 148 -11.86 -9.80 1.94
C GLY A 148 -11.56 -11.06 1.13
N LEU A 149 -12.51 -12.00 1.10
CA LEU A 149 -12.42 -13.23 0.31
C LEU A 149 -12.38 -12.92 -1.20
N ALA A 150 -13.20 -12.01 -1.68
CA ALA A 150 -13.19 -11.59 -3.09
C ALA A 150 -11.82 -11.02 -3.50
N VAL A 151 -11.19 -10.20 -2.63
CA VAL A 151 -9.84 -9.70 -2.87
C VAL A 151 -8.83 -10.85 -2.86
N ALA A 152 -8.89 -11.77 -1.91
CA ALA A 152 -8.00 -12.93 -1.85
C ALA A 152 -8.12 -13.81 -3.11
N VAL A 153 -9.34 -14.14 -3.52
CA VAL A 153 -9.61 -14.90 -4.76
C VAL A 153 -9.10 -14.13 -5.98
N SER A 154 -9.28 -12.80 -6.02
CA SER A 154 -8.77 -11.98 -7.13
C SER A 154 -7.25 -12.03 -7.26
N LEU A 155 -6.52 -12.17 -6.15
CA LEU A 155 -5.06 -12.31 -6.13
C LEU A 155 -4.61 -13.67 -6.65
N LEU A 156 -5.41 -14.72 -6.42
CA LEU A 156 -5.11 -16.08 -6.89
C LEU A 156 -5.44 -16.24 -8.37
N VAL A 157 -6.61 -15.77 -8.80
CA VAL A 157 -7.10 -15.95 -10.19
C VAL A 157 -6.39 -14.99 -11.15
N ARG A 158 -6.11 -13.75 -10.70
CA ARG A 158 -5.44 -12.72 -11.51
C ARG A 158 -4.38 -12.05 -10.65
N PRO A 159 -3.21 -12.66 -10.43
CA PRO A 159 -2.16 -12.04 -9.65
C PRO A 159 -1.72 -10.69 -10.25
N PRO A 160 -1.36 -9.71 -9.42
CA PRO A 160 -0.94 -8.41 -9.92
C PRO A 160 0.39 -8.52 -10.68
N SER A 161 0.47 -7.91 -11.86
CA SER A 161 1.65 -7.98 -12.73
C SER A 161 2.72 -6.93 -12.42
N GLY A 162 2.43 -5.94 -11.56
CA GLY A 162 3.32 -4.83 -11.24
C GLY A 162 2.83 -3.96 -10.08
N LEU A 163 3.48 -2.80 -9.88
CA LEU A 163 3.21 -1.88 -8.77
C LEU A 163 1.78 -1.34 -8.78
N VAL A 164 1.32 -0.79 -9.90
CA VAL A 164 -0.02 -0.16 -9.99
C VAL A 164 -1.14 -1.19 -9.79
N PRO A 165 -1.17 -2.36 -10.48
CA PRO A 165 -2.20 -3.36 -10.24
C PRO A 165 -2.19 -3.96 -8.83
N ALA A 166 -1.05 -3.96 -8.15
CA ALA A 166 -0.96 -4.38 -6.75
C ALA A 166 -1.50 -3.29 -5.81
N ALA A 167 -1.11 -2.04 -6.02
CA ALA A 167 -1.61 -0.90 -5.26
C ALA A 167 -3.12 -0.73 -5.42
N ASP A 168 -3.66 -0.89 -6.63
CA ASP A 168 -5.10 -0.81 -6.90
C ASP A 168 -5.87 -1.92 -6.16
N ARG A 169 -5.36 -3.16 -6.13
CA ARG A 169 -5.99 -4.26 -5.37
C ARG A 169 -5.95 -4.02 -3.86
N LEU A 170 -4.81 -3.56 -3.34
CA LEU A 170 -4.68 -3.23 -1.93
C LEU A 170 -5.60 -2.05 -1.56
N ALA A 171 -5.62 -1.00 -2.38
CA ALA A 171 -6.46 0.17 -2.18
C ALA A 171 -7.95 -0.19 -2.22
N ALA A 172 -8.38 -0.99 -3.21
CA ALA A 172 -9.76 -1.46 -3.30
C ALA A 172 -10.16 -2.31 -2.07
N GLY A 173 -9.29 -3.23 -1.65
CA GLY A 173 -9.53 -4.05 -0.46
C GLY A 173 -9.60 -3.23 0.83
N LEU A 174 -8.71 -2.26 1.01
CA LEU A 174 -8.72 -1.37 2.17
C LEU A 174 -9.93 -0.41 2.16
N CYS A 175 -10.30 0.12 0.99
CA CYS A 175 -11.55 0.89 0.84
C CYS A 175 -12.76 0.08 1.25
N ALA A 176 -12.91 -1.14 0.71
CA ALA A 176 -14.01 -2.04 1.08
C ALA A 176 -14.00 -2.32 2.59
N ALA A 177 -12.82 -2.60 3.15
CA ALA A 177 -12.68 -2.85 4.58
C ALA A 177 -13.10 -1.65 5.44
N PHE A 178 -12.66 -0.44 5.10
CA PHE A 178 -13.00 0.77 5.87
C PHE A 178 -14.47 1.17 5.72
N LEU A 179 -15.09 0.94 4.55
CA LEU A 179 -16.50 1.22 4.34
C LEU A 179 -17.42 0.21 5.04
N LEU A 180 -17.02 -1.07 5.09
CA LEU A 180 -17.82 -2.16 5.66
C LEU A 180 -17.52 -2.45 7.13
N ALA A 181 -16.46 -1.87 7.69
CA ALA A 181 -16.15 -2.00 9.11
C ALA A 181 -17.31 -1.50 9.98
N PRO A 182 -17.80 -2.31 10.95
CA PRO A 182 -18.85 -1.89 11.89
C PRO A 182 -18.44 -0.69 12.76
N ALA A 183 -17.13 -0.48 12.95
CA ALA A 183 -16.56 0.68 13.64
C ALA A 183 -15.48 1.28 12.73
N GLY A 184 -15.88 2.30 11.94
CA GLY A 184 -15.05 2.90 10.91
C GLY A 184 -14.88 4.41 11.09
N ARG A 185 -13.78 4.94 10.54
CA ARG A 185 -13.49 6.37 10.50
C ARG A 185 -13.25 6.79 9.06
N PHE A 186 -13.97 7.82 8.60
CA PHE A 186 -13.84 8.32 7.23
C PHE A 186 -12.39 8.66 6.84
N GLY A 187 -11.62 9.21 7.78
CA GLY A 187 -10.21 9.57 7.55
C GLY A 187 -9.31 8.41 7.12
N TYR A 188 -9.69 7.14 7.36
CA TYR A 188 -8.93 6.00 6.88
C TYR A 188 -8.98 5.82 5.34
N LEU A 189 -9.95 6.43 4.65
CA LEU A 189 -10.01 6.43 3.19
C LEU A 189 -8.89 7.25 2.53
N ALA A 190 -8.20 8.13 3.28
CA ALA A 190 -7.03 8.83 2.76
C ALA A 190 -5.88 7.86 2.39
N LEU A 191 -5.71 6.78 3.15
CA LEU A 191 -4.66 5.77 2.94
C LEU A 191 -4.78 5.06 1.57
N PRO A 192 -5.91 4.43 1.20
CA PRO A 192 -6.03 3.74 -0.08
C PRO A 192 -5.91 4.71 -1.26
N VAL A 193 -6.42 5.95 -1.13
CA VAL A 193 -6.28 6.98 -2.17
C VAL A 193 -4.81 7.38 -2.32
N ALA A 194 -4.11 7.68 -1.23
CA ALA A 194 -2.69 8.04 -1.26
C ALA A 194 -1.85 6.91 -1.87
N LEU A 195 -2.13 5.65 -1.52
CA LEU A 195 -1.45 4.49 -2.08
C LEU A 195 -1.60 4.40 -3.61
N ALA A 196 -2.84 4.55 -4.12
CA ALA A 196 -3.11 4.51 -5.55
C ALA A 196 -2.42 5.66 -6.31
N VAL A 197 -2.45 6.87 -5.75
CA VAL A 197 -1.81 8.06 -6.33
C VAL A 197 -0.28 7.89 -6.35
N LEU A 198 0.33 7.47 -5.23
CA LEU A 198 1.77 7.26 -5.14
C LEU A 198 2.26 6.18 -6.13
N ALA A 199 1.51 5.09 -6.28
CA ALA A 199 1.84 4.03 -7.22
C ALA A 199 1.85 4.52 -8.68
N ARG A 200 0.86 5.31 -9.08
CA ARG A 200 0.78 5.89 -10.43
C ARG A 200 1.91 6.89 -10.68
N LEU A 201 2.16 7.80 -9.73
CA LEU A 201 3.26 8.76 -9.84
C LEU A 201 4.65 8.11 -9.86
N ALA A 202 4.81 6.94 -9.24
CA ALA A 202 6.05 6.17 -9.31
C ALA A 202 6.19 5.43 -10.65
N ALA A 203 5.09 4.95 -11.22
CA ALA A 203 5.06 4.33 -12.54
C ALA A 203 5.40 5.35 -13.65
N ASP A 204 4.82 6.55 -13.59
CA ASP A 204 5.05 7.64 -14.56
C ASP A 204 6.51 8.10 -14.56
N ARG A 205 7.17 8.15 -13.40
CA ARG A 205 8.60 8.45 -13.31
C ARG A 205 9.48 7.32 -13.84
N GLY A 206 8.99 6.08 -13.82
CA GLY A 206 9.68 4.93 -14.39
C GLY A 206 9.60 4.88 -15.92
N THR A 207 8.53 5.41 -16.51
CA THR A 207 8.36 5.53 -17.97
C THR A 207 9.04 6.78 -18.52
N ALA A 208 9.04 7.89 -17.77
CA ALA A 208 9.77 9.12 -18.09
C ALA A 208 11.27 9.02 -17.75
N GLY A 209 11.93 7.92 -18.15
CA GLY A 209 13.37 7.72 -17.97
C GLY A 209 14.17 8.95 -18.42
N PRO A 210 15.36 9.21 -17.83
CA PRO A 210 16.08 10.45 -18.03
C PRO A 210 16.29 10.68 -19.52
N THR A 211 15.60 11.68 -20.08
CA THR A 211 16.05 12.36 -21.28
C THR A 211 17.36 13.03 -20.89
N HIS A 212 18.46 12.28 -20.97
CA HIS A 212 19.77 12.87 -21.15
C HIS A 212 19.73 13.57 -22.52
N GLY A 213 19.13 14.75 -22.54
CA GLY A 213 19.33 15.76 -23.57
C GLY A 213 20.76 16.28 -23.45
N THR A 214 21.74 15.43 -23.74
CA THR A 214 23.03 15.85 -24.26
C THR A 214 22.92 15.91 -25.77
N GLY A 215 21.97 16.72 -26.25
CA GLY A 215 22.06 17.31 -27.57
C GLY A 215 23.13 18.38 -27.52
N VAL A 216 24.40 17.98 -27.48
CA VAL A 216 25.45 18.85 -28.03
C VAL A 216 25.09 19.00 -29.50
N PRO A 217 24.87 20.22 -30.03
CA PRO A 217 24.73 20.39 -31.46
C PRO A 217 26.03 19.89 -32.09
N THR A 218 25.98 18.76 -32.79
CA THR A 218 27.11 18.29 -33.58
C THR A 218 27.41 19.39 -34.60
N PRO A 219 28.60 20.02 -34.59
CA PRO A 219 28.91 21.05 -35.58
C PRO A 219 28.86 20.41 -36.98
N PRO A 220 28.36 21.14 -38.00
CA PRO A 220 28.29 20.61 -39.35
C PRO A 220 29.68 20.18 -39.82
N ARG A 221 29.78 18.96 -40.39
CA ARG A 221 31.02 18.46 -40.98
C ARG A 221 31.53 19.46 -42.03
N PRO A 222 32.82 19.82 -42.04
CA PRO A 222 33.40 20.60 -43.12
C PRO A 222 33.18 19.86 -44.44
N ARG A 223 32.54 20.52 -45.41
CA ARG A 223 32.49 20.03 -46.79
C ARG A 223 33.92 20.02 -47.32
N THR A 224 34.45 18.84 -47.62
CA THR A 224 35.67 18.69 -48.41
C THR A 224 35.39 19.22 -49.81
N VAL A 225 35.94 20.39 -50.13
CA VAL A 225 35.96 20.93 -51.49
C VAL A 225 36.98 20.12 -52.29
N PRO A 226 36.63 19.54 -53.45
CA PRO A 226 37.59 18.86 -54.31
C PRO A 226 38.65 19.86 -54.80
N SER A 227 39.93 19.53 -54.60
CA SER A 227 41.05 20.32 -55.08
C SER A 227 41.08 20.29 -56.62
N PRO A 228 41.25 21.42 -57.32
CA PRO A 228 41.34 21.43 -58.77
C PRO A 228 42.61 20.70 -59.22
N ALA A 229 42.44 19.67 -60.04
CA ALA A 229 43.54 18.96 -60.67
C ALA A 229 44.29 19.92 -61.60
N CYS A 230 45.56 20.18 -61.28
CA CYS A 230 46.50 20.87 -62.13
C CYS A 230 46.72 20.02 -63.39
N ARG A 231 46.23 20.49 -64.55
CA ARG A 231 46.64 19.93 -65.85
C ARG A 231 47.92 20.63 -66.27
N THR A 232 49.02 19.89 -66.32
CA THR A 232 50.26 20.31 -66.97
C THR A 232 50.24 19.91 -68.45
N PRO A 233 50.93 20.67 -69.31
CA PRO A 233 50.77 20.65 -70.78
C PRO A 233 51.30 19.39 -71.48
#